data_AF-A0AAD7IAZ2-F1
#
_entry.id   AF-A0AAD7IAZ2-F1
#
_cell.length_a   1.000
_cell.length_b   1.000
_cell.length_c   1.000
_cell.angle_alpha   90.00
_cell.angle_beta   90.00
_cell.angle_gamma   90.00
#
_symmetry.space_group_name_H-M   'P 1'
#
loop_
_entity.id
_entity.type
_entity.pdbx_description
1 polymer ?
#
loop_
_entity_poly.entity_id
_entity_poly.type
_entity_poly.pdbx_seq_one_letter_code
_entity_poly.pdbx_strand_id
1 'polypeptide(L)'
;MISTGRVKPKSGIDDPSHHLAALAPFPPDSPPTPLSSTLSLPLPSTPTKSNARSKGKQKGSTMLRPSDVSIYLRWAVSPNAALTLLLAPIILAIPTHYLLPCLPLPPTWTLDLQFLGLPGWTWTALPTNPFTPFFLLSHPAPPPPPSAPFSSAITTPDTTQLYIKGPLDIPLLLWTIVLCSYLRLVFTQEVFPRVARWWGIKREGKVARFGEQGYAVVYFAVVGVWGVQTLLTTPTAWFHTPAFWIGYPHTHLSGAMKRYYVLQIGYWVQQWAVLLLGLEKRRSDYWEYMVHHLVTVWMVSWSYLMNVTLLGTAVFVSMDVPDLLLAISKMFNYLQLERPKVVSFTVFVVAWTYFRHYISLRILWSLRYEFEDLVPKEHQIFSPRTGIYMALWMRDQMFYALCVLQVLNLFWYYLILRILFRTIFHAETDDNRSDAEEEDEPVAIDEKSEMPSEKGLGASLGRNECDDNDTEKQSPCPPAKSGRGKKRGGAAARVGNGNGNGSVGLSVGPNV
;
A
#
# COMPACT_ATOMS: atom_id res chain seq x y z
N MET A 1 4.96 41.47 -56.71
CA MET A 1 5.20 41.27 -58.16
C MET A 1 5.41 39.76 -58.36
N ILE A 2 4.55 39.06 -59.10
CA ILE A 2 4.72 38.71 -60.54
C ILE A 2 5.96 37.79 -60.68
N SER A 3 5.83 36.45 -60.78
CA SER A 3 5.29 35.61 -61.90
C SER A 3 6.23 35.65 -63.13
N THR A 4 6.54 34.60 -63.88
CA THR A 4 5.86 33.33 -64.27
C THR A 4 6.84 32.14 -64.33
N GLY A 5 6.46 30.85 -64.45
CA GLY A 5 5.14 30.20 -64.59
C GLY A 5 5.22 28.91 -65.45
N ARG A 6 4.09 28.50 -66.07
CA ARG A 6 3.88 27.35 -67.00
C ARG A 6 3.77 25.97 -66.28
N VAL A 7 2.74 25.11 -66.48
CA VAL A 7 1.41 25.25 -67.13
C VAL A 7 0.36 24.26 -66.53
N LYS A 8 -0.39 23.47 -67.33
CA LYS A 8 -1.51 22.53 -67.02
C LYS A 8 -1.76 21.64 -68.29
N PRO A 9 -2.74 20.67 -68.43
CA PRO A 9 -4.16 20.70 -67.99
C PRO A 9 -4.80 19.34 -67.49
N LYS A 10 -5.89 19.36 -66.70
CA LYS A 10 -7.33 18.94 -66.96
C LYS A 10 -7.58 17.45 -67.32
N SER A 11 -8.68 16.75 -66.97
CA SER A 11 -9.91 16.91 -66.10
C SER A 11 -10.71 15.57 -66.15
N GLY A 12 -11.78 15.23 -65.41
CA GLY A 12 -12.60 15.86 -64.34
C GLY A 12 -14.06 15.27 -64.34
N ILE A 13 -14.96 15.79 -63.47
CA ILE A 13 -16.45 15.69 -63.49
C ILE A 13 -17.16 14.44 -62.85
N ASP A 14 -17.92 14.74 -61.78
CA ASP A 14 -19.28 14.35 -61.28
C ASP A 14 -19.82 12.88 -61.15
N ASP A 15 -20.00 12.47 -59.88
CA ASP A 15 -21.22 11.91 -59.22
C ASP A 15 -21.82 10.53 -59.67
N PRO A 16 -23.05 10.05 -59.31
CA PRO A 16 -23.14 8.81 -58.52
C PRO A 16 -24.01 7.64 -59.05
N SER A 17 -23.70 6.44 -58.54
CA SER A 17 -24.54 5.22 -58.36
C SER A 17 -25.71 4.90 -59.31
N HIS A 18 -25.64 3.77 -60.04
CA HIS A 18 -26.83 3.01 -60.49
C HIS A 18 -26.53 1.49 -60.70
N HIS A 19 -27.57 0.70 -61.03
CA HIS A 19 -27.68 -0.77 -60.90
C HIS A 19 -27.33 -1.60 -62.18
N LEU A 20 -27.54 -2.94 -62.10
CA LEU A 20 -27.63 -4.01 -63.14
C LEU A 20 -26.39 -4.95 -63.21
N ALA A 21 -26.49 -6.26 -63.53
CA ALA A 21 -27.65 -7.16 -63.74
C ALA A 21 -27.33 -8.65 -63.42
N ALA A 22 -28.37 -9.50 -63.45
CA ALA A 22 -28.37 -10.93 -63.12
C ALA A 22 -27.87 -11.89 -64.21
N LEU A 23 -27.75 -13.19 -63.87
CA LEU A 23 -28.00 -14.33 -64.78
C LEU A 23 -28.23 -15.65 -64.01
N ALA A 24 -29.03 -16.57 -64.58
CA ALA A 24 -29.32 -17.91 -64.08
C ALA A 24 -29.79 -18.85 -65.22
N PRO A 25 -29.72 -20.18 -65.06
CA PRO A 25 -30.79 -21.06 -65.59
C PRO A 25 -31.15 -22.30 -64.72
N PHE A 26 -32.32 -22.89 -64.99
CA PHE A 26 -33.00 -24.04 -64.34
C PHE A 26 -34.17 -24.52 -65.27
N PRO A 27 -34.96 -25.59 -64.98
CA PRO A 27 -34.78 -26.76 -64.10
C PRO A 27 -34.59 -28.04 -64.99
N PRO A 28 -35.38 -29.16 -65.03
CA PRO A 28 -36.47 -29.75 -64.22
C PRO A 28 -35.92 -30.82 -63.21
N ASP A 29 -36.61 -31.81 -62.61
CA ASP A 29 -38.04 -32.26 -62.59
C ASP A 29 -38.43 -32.87 -61.20
N SER A 30 -39.38 -33.83 -61.14
CA SER A 30 -40.17 -34.17 -59.94
C SER A 30 -40.68 -35.66 -59.87
N PRO A 31 -41.54 -36.07 -58.89
CA PRO A 31 -41.16 -36.61 -57.56
C PRO A 31 -41.67 -38.07 -57.32
N PRO A 32 -41.35 -38.79 -56.19
CA PRO A 32 -42.13 -38.67 -54.92
C PRO A 32 -41.37 -38.98 -53.58
N THR A 33 -42.11 -38.98 -52.45
CA THR A 33 -41.76 -39.23 -51.02
C THR A 33 -41.65 -40.73 -50.61
N PRO A 34 -41.25 -41.20 -49.38
CA PRO A 34 -41.29 -40.51 -48.05
C PRO A 34 -40.22 -40.83 -46.93
N LEU A 35 -40.29 -40.06 -45.82
CA LEU A 35 -39.76 -40.29 -44.43
C LEU A 35 -38.21 -40.29 -44.24
N SER A 36 -37.61 -39.87 -43.10
CA SER A 36 -38.11 -39.62 -41.72
C SER A 36 -37.35 -38.47 -40.99
N SER A 37 -37.98 -37.89 -39.94
CA SER A 37 -37.39 -37.17 -38.77
C SER A 37 -36.43 -35.97 -39.00
N THR A 38 -36.94 -34.71 -39.02
CA THR A 38 -37.06 -33.73 -37.89
C THR A 38 -35.72 -33.18 -37.36
N LEU A 39 -35.32 -31.90 -37.50
CA LEU A 39 -35.94 -30.58 -37.15
C LEU A 39 -36.33 -30.41 -35.67
N SER A 40 -36.19 -29.23 -35.02
CA SER A 40 -35.45 -27.98 -35.32
C SER A 40 -35.46 -27.02 -34.10
N LEU A 41 -34.62 -25.97 -34.11
CA LEU A 41 -34.69 -24.84 -33.15
C LEU A 41 -35.92 -23.95 -33.37
N PRO A 42 -36.45 -23.32 -32.30
CA PRO A 42 -37.06 -21.99 -32.42
C PRO A 42 -36.68 -21.01 -31.28
N LEU A 43 -37.03 -19.73 -31.46
CA LEU A 43 -36.81 -18.59 -30.56
C LEU A 43 -37.87 -17.50 -30.89
N PRO A 44 -38.18 -16.49 -30.05
CA PRO A 44 -38.28 -16.41 -28.58
C PRO A 44 -39.75 -16.31 -28.09
N SER A 45 -39.99 -16.09 -26.79
CA SER A 45 -41.28 -15.58 -26.28
C SER A 45 -41.11 -14.64 -25.07
N THR A 46 -42.10 -13.78 -24.83
CA THR A 46 -42.08 -12.66 -23.86
C THR A 46 -42.50 -13.06 -22.42
N PRO A 47 -42.13 -12.27 -21.39
CA PRO A 47 -41.96 -12.81 -20.04
C PRO A 47 -43.21 -12.82 -19.16
N THR A 48 -43.39 -13.93 -18.42
CA THR A 48 -44.26 -13.98 -17.23
C THR A 48 -43.51 -13.45 -16.00
N LYS A 49 -44.16 -12.59 -15.21
CA LYS A 49 -43.57 -11.98 -14.01
C LYS A 49 -43.54 -12.98 -12.85
N SER A 50 -42.36 -13.29 -12.31
CA SER A 50 -42.21 -13.88 -10.97
C SER A 50 -41.25 -13.03 -10.13
N ASN A 51 -41.75 -12.50 -9.01
CA ASN A 51 -41.01 -11.56 -8.14
C ASN A 51 -40.02 -12.28 -7.22
N ALA A 52 -39.01 -12.92 -7.79
CA ALA A 52 -37.87 -13.46 -7.04
C ALA A 52 -36.85 -12.34 -6.74
N ARG A 53 -37.11 -11.52 -5.73
CA ARG A 53 -36.19 -10.47 -5.24
C ARG A 53 -34.96 -11.12 -4.58
N SER A 54 -34.02 -11.60 -5.41
CA SER A 54 -32.74 -12.14 -4.93
C SER A 54 -31.96 -11.03 -4.23
N LYS A 55 -31.93 -11.07 -2.89
CA LYS A 55 -30.98 -10.30 -2.11
C LYS A 55 -29.59 -10.78 -2.51
N GLY A 56 -28.91 -10.01 -3.36
CA GLY A 56 -27.53 -10.26 -3.74
C GLY A 56 -26.66 -10.23 -2.49
N LYS A 57 -26.39 -11.40 -1.90
CA LYS A 57 -25.35 -11.54 -0.88
C LYS A 57 -24.05 -11.11 -1.54
N GLN A 58 -23.56 -9.93 -1.18
CA GLN A 58 -22.14 -9.64 -1.33
C GLN A 58 -21.39 -10.81 -0.69
N LYS A 59 -20.58 -11.52 -1.47
CA LYS A 59 -19.61 -12.45 -0.90
C LYS A 59 -18.65 -11.60 -0.08
N GLY A 60 -18.84 -11.60 1.24
CA GLY A 60 -17.81 -11.12 2.15
C GLY A 60 -16.50 -11.80 1.78
N SER A 61 -15.42 -11.03 1.64
CA SER A 61 -14.12 -11.54 1.23
C SER A 61 -13.55 -12.41 2.35
N THR A 62 -13.88 -13.70 2.32
CA THR A 62 -13.27 -14.68 3.21
C THR A 62 -11.78 -14.74 2.89
N MET A 63 -10.94 -14.49 3.89
CA MET A 63 -9.49 -14.59 3.79
C MET A 63 -9.10 -15.95 3.20
N LEU A 64 -8.27 -15.96 2.16
CA LEU A 64 -7.87 -17.19 1.46
C LEU A 64 -7.25 -18.18 2.45
N ARG A 65 -7.78 -19.41 2.49
CA ARG A 65 -7.23 -20.45 3.38
C ARG A 65 -6.01 -21.10 2.73
N PRO A 66 -5.00 -21.57 3.50
CA PRO A 66 -3.83 -22.25 2.95
C PRO A 66 -4.13 -23.54 2.14
N SER A 67 -5.33 -24.12 2.31
CA SER A 67 -5.88 -25.20 1.49
C SER A 67 -6.22 -24.75 0.06
N ASP A 68 -6.66 -23.50 -0.08
CA ASP A 68 -7.29 -22.94 -1.27
C ASP A 68 -6.23 -22.27 -2.20
N VAL A 69 -4.95 -22.36 -1.82
CA VAL A 69 -3.80 -21.68 -2.43
C VAL A 69 -2.72 -22.69 -2.86
N SER A 70 -2.19 -22.48 -4.07
CA SER A 70 -1.11 -23.30 -4.66
C SER A 70 0.09 -23.42 -3.73
N ILE A 71 0.74 -24.59 -3.73
CA ILE A 71 1.87 -24.90 -2.82
C ILE A 71 2.98 -23.84 -2.87
N TYR A 72 3.27 -23.31 -4.07
CA TYR A 72 4.28 -22.28 -4.32
C TYR A 72 3.95 -20.89 -3.75
N LEU A 73 2.71 -20.66 -3.31
CA LEU A 73 2.24 -19.39 -2.73
C LEU A 73 1.86 -19.50 -1.24
N ARG A 74 1.97 -20.70 -0.63
CA ARG A 74 1.58 -20.91 0.78
C ARG A 74 2.39 -20.06 1.77
N TRP A 75 3.63 -19.68 1.43
CA TRP A 75 4.46 -18.78 2.23
C TRP A 75 3.90 -17.35 2.36
N ALA A 76 2.99 -16.93 1.48
CA ALA A 76 2.32 -15.63 1.58
C ALA A 76 1.09 -15.64 2.51
N VAL A 77 0.64 -16.83 2.95
CA VAL A 77 -0.65 -17.03 3.65
C VAL A 77 -0.52 -17.83 4.95
N SER A 78 0.50 -18.69 5.08
CA SER A 78 0.76 -19.54 6.26
C SER A 78 2.12 -19.22 6.88
N PRO A 79 2.19 -18.83 8.17
CA PRO A 79 3.45 -18.48 8.82
C PRO A 79 4.41 -19.68 8.90
N ASN A 80 3.89 -20.90 9.04
CA ASN A 80 4.71 -22.12 9.07
C ASN A 80 5.40 -22.36 7.72
N ALA A 81 4.68 -22.18 6.60
CA ALA A 81 5.25 -22.32 5.26
C ALA A 81 6.31 -21.25 4.97
N ALA A 82 6.09 -20.02 5.43
CA ALA A 82 7.08 -18.93 5.33
C ALA A 82 8.33 -19.23 6.18
N LEU A 83 8.15 -19.70 7.41
CA LEU A 83 9.25 -20.07 8.31
C LEU A 83 10.10 -21.21 7.74
N THR A 84 9.49 -22.28 7.20
CA THR A 84 10.23 -23.37 6.53
C THR A 84 11.06 -22.84 5.35
N LEU A 85 10.51 -21.92 4.55
CA LEU A 85 11.21 -21.34 3.41
C LEU A 85 12.36 -20.39 3.82
N LEU A 86 12.22 -19.69 4.97
CA LEU A 86 13.28 -18.86 5.56
C LEU A 86 14.43 -19.67 6.15
N LEU A 87 14.10 -20.77 6.82
CA LEU A 87 15.08 -21.65 7.46
C LEU A 87 15.80 -22.54 6.45
N ALA A 88 15.18 -22.87 5.31
CA ALA A 88 15.77 -23.73 4.28
C ALA A 88 17.21 -23.34 3.86
N PRO A 89 17.52 -22.10 3.42
CA PRO A 89 18.90 -21.74 3.06
C PRO A 89 19.86 -21.74 4.27
N ILE A 90 19.38 -21.43 5.48
CA ILE A 90 20.20 -21.44 6.70
C ILE A 90 20.56 -22.88 7.08
N ILE A 91 19.59 -23.80 7.04
CA ILE A 91 19.78 -25.24 7.29
C ILE A 91 20.70 -25.85 6.22
N LEU A 92 20.55 -25.49 4.95
CA LEU A 92 21.39 -25.99 3.85
C LEU A 92 22.81 -25.38 3.86
N ALA A 93 22.97 -24.17 4.40
CA ALA A 93 24.28 -23.55 4.60
C ALA A 93 25.14 -24.31 5.62
N ILE A 94 24.54 -24.93 6.65
CA ILE A 94 25.30 -25.59 7.73
C ILE A 94 26.09 -26.80 7.20
N PRO A 95 25.49 -27.84 6.59
CA PRO A 95 26.23 -28.96 6.02
C PRO A 95 27.21 -28.53 4.92
N THR A 96 26.86 -27.53 4.10
CA THR A 96 27.80 -27.07 3.05
C THR A 96 29.03 -26.36 3.62
N HIS A 97 28.92 -25.65 4.75
CA HIS A 97 30.10 -25.07 5.42
C HIS A 97 31.05 -26.15 5.97
N TYR A 98 30.54 -27.28 6.46
CA TYR A 98 31.37 -28.33 7.08
C TYR A 98 31.81 -29.44 6.10
N LEU A 99 31.00 -29.78 5.10
CA LEU A 99 31.26 -30.89 4.18
C LEU A 99 31.97 -30.47 2.89
N LEU A 100 31.73 -29.25 2.38
CA LEU A 100 32.34 -28.82 1.12
C LEU A 100 33.88 -28.70 1.20
N PRO A 101 34.49 -28.26 2.32
CA PRO A 101 35.95 -28.30 2.50
C PRO A 101 36.54 -29.71 2.54
N CYS A 102 35.72 -30.75 2.72
CA CYS A 102 36.14 -32.15 2.72
C CYS A 102 36.06 -32.82 1.34
N LEU A 103 35.52 -32.12 0.33
CA LEU A 103 35.46 -32.61 -1.05
C LEU A 103 36.62 -32.04 -1.88
N PRO A 104 37.26 -32.82 -2.77
CA PRO A 104 38.36 -32.38 -3.62
C PRO A 104 37.84 -31.54 -4.81
N LEU A 105 37.17 -30.44 -4.51
CA LEU A 105 36.60 -29.50 -5.47
C LEU A 105 37.49 -28.26 -5.60
N PRO A 106 37.56 -27.61 -6.78
CA PRO A 106 38.22 -26.32 -6.90
C PRO A 106 37.52 -25.29 -5.99
N PRO A 107 38.24 -24.31 -5.41
CA PRO A 107 37.70 -23.37 -4.42
C PRO A 107 36.66 -22.38 -4.97
N THR A 108 36.36 -22.43 -6.27
CA THR A 108 35.44 -21.56 -6.98
C THR A 108 34.57 -22.36 -7.94
N TRP A 109 33.24 -22.35 -7.73
CA TRP A 109 32.31 -22.90 -8.72
C TRP A 109 32.09 -21.88 -9.84
N THR A 110 32.82 -22.01 -10.95
CA THR A 110 32.61 -21.24 -12.17
C THR A 110 31.63 -21.96 -13.09
N LEU A 111 30.32 -21.82 -12.82
CA LEU A 111 29.27 -22.18 -13.78
C LEU A 111 29.29 -21.16 -14.93
N ASP A 112 29.83 -21.59 -16.07
CA ASP A 112 30.08 -20.73 -17.23
C ASP A 112 28.80 -20.44 -18.04
N LEU A 113 27.89 -19.68 -17.43
CA LEU A 113 26.55 -19.38 -17.94
C LEU A 113 26.52 -18.24 -18.97
N GLN A 114 27.43 -18.28 -19.96
CA GLN A 114 27.47 -17.31 -21.07
C GLN A 114 26.19 -17.32 -21.94
N PHE A 115 25.37 -18.36 -21.82
CA PHE A 115 24.17 -18.63 -22.62
C PHE A 115 23.06 -17.57 -22.54
N LEU A 116 23.11 -16.62 -21.59
CA LEU A 116 22.10 -15.58 -21.41
C LEU A 116 22.42 -14.23 -22.11
N GLY A 117 23.61 -14.07 -22.69
CA GLY A 117 23.89 -12.98 -23.65
C GLY A 117 23.81 -11.53 -23.16
N LEU A 118 23.65 -11.26 -21.86
CA LEU A 118 23.55 -9.90 -21.30
C LEU A 118 24.94 -9.27 -21.05
N PRO A 119 25.39 -8.28 -21.83
CA PRO A 119 26.74 -7.74 -21.71
C PRO A 119 26.91 -6.88 -20.45
N GLY A 120 27.96 -7.14 -19.67
CA GLY A 120 28.38 -6.35 -18.51
C GLY A 120 28.20 -7.03 -17.14
N TRP A 121 27.66 -8.24 -17.09
CA TRP A 121 27.45 -9.00 -15.84
C TRP A 121 28.48 -10.12 -15.72
N THR A 122 29.74 -9.78 -15.39
CA THR A 122 30.78 -10.77 -15.09
C THR A 122 30.51 -11.38 -13.71
N TRP A 123 30.01 -12.61 -13.68
CA TRP A 123 29.76 -13.34 -12.44
C TRP A 123 31.09 -13.75 -11.80
N THR A 124 31.52 -13.01 -10.79
CA THR A 124 32.56 -13.47 -9.85
C THR A 124 32.15 -14.82 -9.27
N ALA A 125 33.12 -15.70 -9.04
CA ALA A 125 32.92 -17.06 -8.53
C ALA A 125 31.84 -17.15 -7.44
N LEU A 126 30.99 -18.18 -7.52
CA LEU A 126 30.04 -18.46 -6.43
C LEU A 126 30.83 -18.61 -5.11
N PRO A 127 30.30 -18.10 -3.98
CA PRO A 127 30.93 -18.31 -2.68
C PRO A 127 31.13 -19.81 -2.39
N THR A 128 32.07 -20.11 -1.50
CA THR A 128 32.31 -21.47 -0.96
C THR A 128 31.08 -22.09 -0.27
N ASN A 129 30.00 -21.33 -0.13
CA ASN A 129 28.69 -21.82 0.29
C ASN A 129 27.60 -21.16 -0.57
N PRO A 130 26.87 -21.91 -1.43
CA PRO A 130 25.90 -21.31 -2.35
C PRO A 130 24.65 -20.75 -1.66
N PHE A 131 24.45 -21.03 -0.37
CA PHE A 131 23.29 -20.55 0.40
C PHE A 131 23.57 -19.28 1.22
N THR A 132 24.83 -18.89 1.45
CA THR A 132 25.14 -17.66 2.19
C THR A 132 24.61 -16.36 1.54
N PRO A 133 24.50 -16.22 0.20
CA PRO A 133 23.88 -15.04 -0.41
C PRO A 133 22.40 -14.80 -0.02
N PHE A 134 21.70 -15.79 0.55
CA PHE A 134 20.31 -15.59 0.98
C PHE A 134 20.19 -14.82 2.31
N PHE A 135 21.23 -14.80 3.16
CA PHE A 135 21.14 -14.20 4.50
C PHE A 135 22.38 -13.37 4.92
N LEU A 136 23.45 -13.35 4.11
CA LEU A 136 24.63 -12.50 4.31
C LEU A 136 24.81 -11.52 3.14
N LEU A 137 25.52 -10.42 3.40
CA LEU A 137 25.88 -9.46 2.35
C LEU A 137 26.93 -10.04 1.39
N SER A 138 26.61 -10.06 0.10
CA SER A 138 27.56 -10.34 -0.97
C SER A 138 28.30 -9.06 -1.43
N HIS A 139 29.37 -9.25 -2.20
CA HIS A 139 30.18 -8.18 -2.83
C HIS A 139 30.82 -7.18 -1.87
N PRO A 140 31.75 -7.61 -1.00
CA PRO A 140 32.63 -6.68 -0.30
C PRO A 140 33.43 -5.87 -1.33
N ALA A 141 33.49 -4.55 -1.14
CA ALA A 141 34.33 -3.68 -1.96
C ALA A 141 35.82 -3.93 -1.63
N PRO A 142 36.73 -3.83 -2.62
CA PRO A 142 38.15 -3.71 -2.32
C PRO A 142 38.41 -2.44 -1.49
N PRO A 143 39.48 -2.39 -0.69
CA PRO A 143 39.87 -1.16 0.00
C PRO A 143 40.14 -0.05 -1.04
N PRO A 144 39.74 1.21 -0.77
CA PRO A 144 40.00 2.31 -1.70
C PRO A 144 41.51 2.53 -1.87
N PRO A 145 41.99 2.86 -3.08
CA PRO A 145 43.40 3.18 -3.27
C PRO A 145 43.78 4.45 -2.49
N PRO A 146 45.03 4.61 -2.01
CA PRO A 146 45.44 5.76 -1.18
C PRO A 146 45.28 7.15 -1.84
N SER A 147 45.05 7.19 -3.16
CA SER A 147 44.80 8.39 -3.96
C SER A 147 43.32 8.64 -4.28
N ALA A 148 42.40 7.84 -3.74
CA ALA A 148 40.96 8.01 -3.98
C ALA A 148 40.46 9.35 -3.42
N PRO A 149 39.66 10.13 -4.17
CA PRO A 149 39.06 11.34 -3.63
C PRO A 149 38.08 11.00 -2.51
N PHE A 150 38.11 11.80 -1.44
CA PHE A 150 37.37 11.63 -0.18
C PHE A 150 35.88 11.30 -0.39
N SER A 151 35.25 11.87 -1.42
CA SER A 151 33.84 11.65 -1.77
C SER A 151 33.47 10.21 -2.16
N SER A 152 34.44 9.32 -2.41
CA SER A 152 34.16 7.92 -2.77
C SER A 152 33.77 7.04 -1.57
N ALA A 153 34.06 7.50 -0.33
CA ALA A 153 33.64 6.85 0.90
C ALA A 153 32.54 7.67 1.60
N ILE A 154 31.31 7.14 1.64
CA ILE A 154 30.26 7.66 2.56
C ILE A 154 30.81 7.51 3.98
N THR A 155 31.02 8.64 4.67
CA THR A 155 32.00 8.76 5.77
C THR A 155 31.60 8.03 7.06
N THR A 156 31.84 6.72 7.11
CA THR A 156 31.95 5.95 8.37
C THR A 156 33.42 5.83 8.78
N PRO A 157 33.75 5.81 10.09
CA PRO A 157 35.13 5.91 10.57
C PRO A 157 35.96 4.64 10.31
N ASP A 158 36.69 4.64 9.19
CA ASP A 158 37.98 3.99 8.90
C ASP A 158 38.16 2.48 9.18
N THR A 159 37.09 1.77 9.55
CA THR A 159 37.15 0.39 10.07
C THR A 159 36.04 -0.52 9.53
N THR A 160 35.05 0.03 8.82
CA THR A 160 33.87 -0.71 8.36
C THR A 160 34.02 -1.18 6.92
N GLN A 161 33.95 -2.50 6.68
CA GLN A 161 33.89 -3.08 5.34
C GLN A 161 32.77 -2.43 4.50
N LEU A 162 33.15 -1.84 3.37
CA LEU A 162 32.25 -1.31 2.36
C LEU A 162 31.79 -2.41 1.40
N TYR A 163 30.68 -2.21 0.73
CA TYR A 163 30.08 -3.16 -0.21
C TYR A 163 29.67 -2.44 -1.50
N ILE A 164 29.83 -3.12 -2.63
CA ILE A 164 29.24 -2.72 -3.91
C ILE A 164 27.93 -3.50 -4.13
N LYS A 165 27.12 -3.08 -5.10
CA LYS A 165 25.95 -3.85 -5.56
C LYS A 165 26.36 -4.96 -6.52
N GLY A 166 25.58 -6.04 -6.60
CA GLY A 166 25.79 -7.09 -7.61
C GLY A 166 24.70 -8.17 -7.60
N PRO A 167 24.71 -9.13 -8.53
CA PRO A 167 23.57 -10.04 -8.74
C PRO A 167 23.30 -10.99 -7.57
N LEU A 168 24.32 -11.34 -6.76
CA LEU A 168 24.13 -12.08 -5.50
C LEU A 168 23.36 -11.29 -4.41
N ASP A 169 22.92 -10.06 -4.68
CA ASP A 169 21.94 -9.35 -3.85
C ASP A 169 20.51 -9.86 -4.09
N ILE A 170 20.23 -10.55 -5.21
CA ILE A 170 18.91 -11.08 -5.56
C ILE A 170 18.46 -12.22 -4.62
N PRO A 171 19.30 -13.22 -4.27
CA PRO A 171 18.95 -14.21 -3.24
C PRO A 171 18.60 -13.59 -1.89
N LEU A 172 19.37 -12.58 -1.45
CA LEU A 172 19.11 -11.83 -0.22
C LEU A 172 17.76 -11.10 -0.28
N LEU A 173 17.46 -10.46 -1.40
CA LEU A 173 16.17 -9.79 -1.62
C LEU A 173 15.00 -10.79 -1.60
N LEU A 174 15.13 -11.93 -2.27
CA LEU A 174 14.09 -12.97 -2.28
C LEU A 174 13.83 -13.54 -0.88
N TRP A 175 14.89 -13.84 -0.12
CA TRP A 175 14.76 -14.25 1.29
C TRP A 175 14.10 -13.16 2.14
N THR A 176 14.44 -11.90 1.91
CA THR A 176 13.89 -10.74 2.64
C THR A 176 12.41 -10.49 2.33
N ILE A 177 11.95 -10.78 1.11
CA ILE A 177 10.51 -10.78 0.76
C ILE A 177 9.76 -11.86 1.57
N VAL A 178 10.32 -13.06 1.70
CA VAL A 178 9.73 -14.12 2.55
C VAL A 178 9.77 -13.71 4.03
N LEU A 179 10.82 -13.01 4.48
CA LEU A 179 10.95 -12.52 5.86
C LEU A 179 9.86 -11.50 6.18
N CYS A 180 9.64 -10.54 5.29
CA CYS A 180 8.57 -9.55 5.43
C CYS A 180 7.19 -10.22 5.47
N SER A 181 6.95 -11.24 4.63
CA SER A 181 5.72 -12.05 4.67
C SER A 181 5.56 -12.83 5.98
N TYR A 182 6.61 -13.51 6.46
CA TYR A 182 6.56 -14.24 7.74
C TYR A 182 6.24 -13.30 8.91
N LEU A 183 6.94 -12.16 9.00
CA LEU A 183 6.70 -11.16 10.03
C LEU A 183 5.28 -10.58 9.92
N ARG A 184 4.80 -10.25 8.71
CA ARG A 184 3.41 -9.82 8.50
C ARG A 184 2.43 -10.85 9.02
N LEU A 185 2.59 -12.12 8.66
CA LEU A 185 1.69 -13.20 9.09
C LEU A 185 1.70 -13.37 10.62
N VAL A 186 2.88 -13.44 11.25
CA VAL A 186 3.00 -13.53 12.71
C VAL A 186 2.35 -12.33 13.41
N PHE A 187 2.63 -11.09 12.99
CA PHE A 187 2.05 -9.92 13.65
C PHE A 187 0.53 -9.79 13.40
N THR A 188 0.06 -10.00 12.16
CA THR A 188 -1.36 -9.82 11.81
C THR A 188 -2.28 -10.98 12.19
N GLN A 189 -1.77 -12.21 12.34
CA GLN A 189 -2.58 -13.40 12.69
C GLN A 189 -2.36 -13.84 14.15
N GLU A 190 -1.13 -13.77 14.66
CA GLU A 190 -0.77 -14.37 15.95
C GLU A 190 -0.60 -13.35 17.08
N VAL A 191 0.10 -12.23 16.86
CA VAL A 191 0.43 -11.27 17.94
C VAL A 191 -0.72 -10.30 18.20
N PHE A 192 -1.01 -9.41 17.26
CA PHE A 192 -1.97 -8.32 17.49
C PHE A 192 -3.42 -8.79 17.66
N PRO A 193 -3.91 -9.88 17.02
CA PRO A 193 -5.23 -10.42 17.34
C PRO A 193 -5.39 -10.91 18.78
N ARG A 194 -4.31 -11.36 19.44
CA ARG A 194 -4.33 -11.69 20.88
C ARG A 194 -4.45 -10.42 21.72
N VAL A 195 -3.68 -9.37 21.38
CA VAL A 195 -3.75 -8.05 22.05
C VAL A 195 -5.13 -7.40 21.88
N ALA A 196 -5.70 -7.42 20.68
CA ALA A 196 -7.04 -6.90 20.39
C ALA A 196 -8.12 -7.57 21.25
N ARG A 197 -8.10 -8.92 21.31
CA ARG A 197 -9.06 -9.70 22.09
C ARG A 197 -8.85 -9.55 23.60
N TRP A 198 -7.61 -9.36 24.06
CA TRP A 198 -7.30 -9.01 25.46
C TRP A 198 -7.86 -7.63 25.85
N TRP A 199 -7.81 -6.64 24.94
CA TRP A 199 -8.47 -5.34 25.10
C TRP A 199 -10.00 -5.38 24.85
N GLY A 200 -10.59 -6.57 24.69
CA GLY A 200 -12.04 -6.73 24.54
C GLY A 200 -12.62 -6.43 23.15
N ILE A 201 -11.80 -6.28 22.10
CA ILE A 201 -12.28 -6.09 20.72
C ILE A 201 -12.88 -7.43 20.22
N LYS A 202 -14.22 -7.49 20.15
CA LYS A 202 -14.98 -8.72 19.79
C LYS A 202 -15.30 -8.87 18.29
N ARG A 203 -15.34 -7.79 17.51
CA ARG A 203 -15.70 -7.85 16.08
C ARG A 203 -14.47 -8.27 15.26
N GLU A 204 -14.45 -9.48 14.69
CA GLU A 204 -13.33 -10.02 13.90
C GLU A 204 -12.80 -9.05 12.82
N GLY A 205 -13.68 -8.29 12.15
CA GLY A 205 -13.27 -7.26 11.19
C GLY A 205 -12.46 -6.10 11.81
N LYS A 206 -12.78 -5.68 13.05
CA LYS A 206 -11.97 -4.70 13.81
C LYS A 206 -10.67 -5.34 14.30
N VAL A 207 -10.70 -6.62 14.72
CA VAL A 207 -9.50 -7.39 15.13
C VAL A 207 -8.49 -7.51 13.98
N ALA A 208 -8.95 -7.80 12.76
CA ALA A 208 -8.09 -7.90 11.58
C ALA A 208 -7.44 -6.56 11.21
N ARG A 209 -8.23 -5.46 11.15
CA ARG A 209 -7.68 -4.12 10.87
C ARG A 209 -6.72 -3.63 11.97
N PHE A 210 -7.00 -3.95 13.24
CA PHE A 210 -6.07 -3.72 14.35
C PHE A 210 -4.76 -4.52 14.16
N GLY A 211 -4.84 -5.76 13.69
CA GLY A 211 -3.68 -6.57 13.32
C GLY A 211 -2.80 -5.93 12.25
N GLU A 212 -3.43 -5.46 11.17
CA GLU A 212 -2.75 -4.76 10.06
C GLU A 212 -2.06 -3.46 10.52
N GLN A 213 -2.75 -2.61 11.30
CA GLN A 213 -2.14 -1.37 11.81
C GLN A 213 -1.06 -1.65 12.87
N GLY A 214 -1.23 -2.67 13.72
CA GLY A 214 -0.20 -3.07 14.68
C GLY A 214 1.08 -3.54 14.01
N TYR A 215 0.98 -4.33 12.94
CA TYR A 215 2.13 -4.70 12.11
C TYR A 215 2.80 -3.47 11.49
N ALA A 216 2.03 -2.51 10.98
CA ALA A 216 2.57 -1.26 10.44
C ALA A 216 3.33 -0.45 11.52
N VAL A 217 2.80 -0.34 12.75
CA VAL A 217 3.52 0.30 13.87
C VAL A 217 4.86 -0.38 14.13
N VAL A 218 4.91 -1.73 14.21
CA VAL A 218 6.17 -2.45 14.46
C VAL A 218 7.17 -2.25 13.31
N TYR A 219 6.70 -2.33 12.06
CA TYR A 219 7.57 -2.14 10.89
C TYR A 219 8.15 -0.72 10.84
N PHE A 220 7.30 0.32 10.84
CA PHE A 220 7.76 1.70 10.74
C PHE A 220 8.51 2.18 11.99
N ALA A 221 8.27 1.60 13.17
CA ALA A 221 9.11 1.89 14.34
C ALA A 221 10.54 1.36 14.16
N VAL A 222 10.70 0.08 13.78
CA VAL A 222 12.03 -0.54 13.66
C VAL A 222 12.78 0.00 12.43
N VAL A 223 12.14 0.01 11.26
CA VAL A 223 12.77 0.43 10.00
C VAL A 223 12.86 1.96 9.91
N GLY A 224 11.89 2.71 10.43
CA GLY A 224 11.95 4.17 10.51
C GLY A 224 13.07 4.66 11.42
N VAL A 225 13.29 4.04 12.60
CA VAL A 225 14.43 4.37 13.47
C VAL A 225 15.77 4.07 12.78
N TRP A 226 15.89 2.93 12.10
CA TRP A 226 17.10 2.62 11.31
C TRP A 226 17.29 3.60 10.14
N GLY A 227 16.20 4.02 9.48
CA GLY A 227 16.20 5.05 8.44
C GLY A 227 16.69 6.39 8.96
N VAL A 228 16.13 6.87 10.08
CA VAL A 228 16.54 8.12 10.76
C VAL A 228 18.01 8.05 11.19
N GLN A 229 18.45 6.92 11.78
CA GLN A 229 19.85 6.72 12.13
C GLN A 229 20.75 6.80 10.88
N THR A 230 20.35 6.17 9.77
CA THR A 230 21.11 6.17 8.50
C THR A 230 21.16 7.57 7.87
N LEU A 231 20.07 8.32 7.93
CA LEU A 231 20.01 9.72 7.49
C LEU A 231 20.97 10.60 8.32
N LEU A 232 20.94 10.46 9.66
CA LEU A 232 21.76 11.28 10.58
C LEU A 232 23.25 10.88 10.61
N THR A 233 23.60 9.65 10.23
CA THR A 233 24.99 9.15 10.16
C THR A 233 25.59 9.22 8.75
N THR A 234 24.94 9.91 7.82
CA THR A 234 25.46 10.18 6.47
C THR A 234 25.41 11.67 6.15
N PRO A 235 26.08 12.16 5.08
CA PRO A 235 26.09 13.59 4.73
C PRO A 235 24.72 14.22 4.38
N THR A 236 23.65 13.43 4.39
CA THR A 236 22.24 13.84 4.20
C THR A 236 21.51 14.18 5.50
N ALA A 237 22.21 14.21 6.64
CA ALA A 237 21.65 14.56 7.94
C ALA A 237 20.75 15.82 7.87
N TRP A 238 19.62 15.77 8.57
CA TRP A 238 18.58 16.82 8.55
C TRP A 238 18.03 17.17 7.15
N PHE A 239 18.07 16.22 6.22
CA PHE A 239 17.66 16.39 4.81
C PHE A 239 18.52 17.43 4.06
N HIS A 240 19.83 17.46 4.33
CA HIS A 240 20.78 18.25 3.56
C HIS A 240 20.88 17.74 2.11
N THR A 241 20.08 18.33 1.22
CA THR A 241 19.84 17.82 -0.14
C THR A 241 21.01 17.88 -1.13
N PRO A 242 21.98 18.83 -1.07
CA PRO A 242 23.17 18.81 -1.93
C PRO A 242 23.99 17.52 -1.84
N ALA A 243 23.97 16.84 -0.69
CA ALA A 243 24.66 15.57 -0.47
C ALA A 243 24.08 14.38 -1.26
N PHE A 244 22.91 14.53 -1.91
CA PHE A 244 22.42 13.54 -2.88
C PHE A 244 23.29 13.48 -4.14
N TRP A 245 24.02 14.54 -4.46
CA TRP A 245 24.67 14.76 -5.76
C TRP A 245 26.19 14.88 -5.67
N ILE A 246 26.70 15.50 -4.61
CA ILE A 246 28.14 15.63 -4.37
C ILE A 246 28.77 14.23 -4.29
N GLY A 247 29.71 13.94 -5.19
CA GLY A 247 30.36 12.62 -5.29
C GLY A 247 29.55 11.54 -6.00
N TYR A 248 28.44 11.86 -6.67
CA TYR A 248 27.72 10.89 -7.51
C TYR A 248 28.64 10.38 -8.65
N PRO A 249 28.71 9.06 -8.95
CA PRO A 249 27.90 7.97 -8.41
C PRO A 249 28.39 7.37 -7.09
N HIS A 250 27.48 7.26 -6.10
CA HIS A 250 27.75 6.65 -4.79
C HIS A 250 27.79 5.12 -4.85
N THR A 251 28.83 4.59 -5.47
CA THR A 251 29.02 3.15 -5.76
C THR A 251 29.30 2.28 -4.53
N HIS A 252 29.79 2.87 -3.44
CA HIS A 252 30.21 2.17 -2.22
C HIS A 252 29.20 2.42 -1.09
N LEU A 253 28.68 1.33 -0.51
CA LEU A 253 27.70 1.36 0.57
C LEU A 253 28.29 0.76 1.84
N SER A 254 28.00 1.35 3.01
CA SER A 254 28.27 0.68 4.28
C SER A 254 27.39 -0.58 4.41
N GLY A 255 27.86 -1.60 5.12
CA GLY A 255 27.06 -2.82 5.33
C GLY A 255 25.71 -2.56 6.04
N ALA A 256 25.61 -1.49 6.82
CA ALA A 256 24.34 -1.04 7.40
C ALA A 256 23.40 -0.47 6.31
N MET A 257 23.88 0.46 5.48
CA MET A 257 23.13 1.03 4.37
C MET A 257 22.64 -0.05 3.40
N LYS A 258 23.51 -0.99 3.00
CA LYS A 258 23.15 -2.06 2.06
C LYS A 258 22.06 -2.99 2.61
N ARG A 259 22.13 -3.38 3.89
CA ARG A 259 21.06 -4.19 4.52
C ARG A 259 19.75 -3.42 4.66
N TYR A 260 19.80 -2.15 5.07
CA TYR A 260 18.63 -1.27 5.15
C TYR A 260 17.91 -1.16 3.80
N TYR A 261 18.68 -0.97 2.72
CA TYR A 261 18.12 -0.83 1.37
C TYR A 261 17.47 -2.11 0.84
N VAL A 262 18.11 -3.27 1.02
CA VAL A 262 17.53 -4.56 0.61
C VAL A 262 16.29 -4.90 1.45
N LEU A 263 16.25 -4.50 2.72
CA LEU A 263 15.06 -4.60 3.57
C LEU A 263 13.90 -3.73 3.09
N GLN A 264 14.16 -2.48 2.70
CA GLN A 264 13.14 -1.61 2.11
C GLN A 264 12.62 -2.18 0.78
N ILE A 265 13.49 -2.53 -0.18
CA ILE A 265 13.06 -3.13 -1.46
C ILE A 265 12.23 -4.41 -1.19
N GLY A 266 12.71 -5.28 -0.30
CA GLY A 266 12.03 -6.52 0.04
C GLY A 266 10.64 -6.31 0.65
N TYR A 267 10.48 -5.30 1.52
CA TYR A 267 9.19 -4.94 2.10
C TYR A 267 8.22 -4.37 1.06
N TRP A 268 8.62 -3.39 0.25
CA TRP A 268 7.71 -2.76 -0.71
C TRP A 268 7.28 -3.72 -1.82
N VAL A 269 8.18 -4.60 -2.28
CA VAL A 269 7.82 -5.71 -3.19
C VAL A 269 6.87 -6.70 -2.50
N GLN A 270 7.05 -6.97 -1.20
CA GLN A 270 6.17 -7.85 -0.43
C GLN A 270 4.76 -7.26 -0.22
N GLN A 271 4.62 -5.96 0.04
CA GLN A 271 3.32 -5.30 0.13
C GLN A 271 2.60 -5.26 -1.23
N TRP A 272 3.33 -4.97 -2.32
CA TRP A 272 2.77 -5.03 -3.67
C TRP A 272 2.27 -6.44 -4.02
N ALA A 273 3.03 -7.49 -3.66
CA ALA A 273 2.61 -8.88 -3.81
C ALA A 273 1.34 -9.22 -2.99
N VAL A 274 1.22 -8.70 -1.76
CA VAL A 274 0.00 -8.83 -0.93
C VAL A 274 -1.22 -8.23 -1.64
N LEU A 275 -1.07 -7.09 -2.30
CA LEU A 275 -2.17 -6.41 -3.02
C LEU A 275 -2.54 -7.09 -4.34
N LEU A 276 -1.56 -7.63 -5.08
CA LEU A 276 -1.81 -8.43 -6.29
C LEU A 276 -2.50 -9.76 -5.97
N LEU A 277 -2.13 -10.41 -4.87
CA LEU A 277 -2.72 -11.69 -4.44
C LEU A 277 -4.05 -11.54 -3.69
N GLY A 278 -4.53 -10.32 -3.47
CA GLY A 278 -5.79 -10.06 -2.74
C GLY A 278 -5.73 -10.46 -1.26
N LEU A 279 -4.55 -10.42 -0.64
CA LEU A 279 -4.31 -10.83 0.76
C LEU A 279 -4.55 -9.70 1.79
N GLU A 280 -5.15 -8.60 1.34
CA GLU A 280 -5.68 -7.50 2.15
C GLU A 280 -7.09 -7.16 1.63
N LYS A 281 -8.03 -6.80 2.52
CA LYS A 281 -9.37 -6.37 2.10
C LYS A 281 -9.27 -5.05 1.33
N ARG A 282 -9.62 -5.08 0.04
CA ARG A 282 -9.72 -3.91 -0.84
C ARG A 282 -10.40 -2.72 -0.12
N ARG A 283 -9.66 -1.62 -0.04
CA ARG A 283 -10.09 -0.27 0.36
C ARG A 283 -10.85 0.44 -0.77
N SER A 284 -11.44 1.59 -0.49
CA SER A 284 -12.16 2.39 -1.49
C SER A 284 -11.19 3.09 -2.45
N ASP A 285 -10.15 3.74 -1.92
CA ASP A 285 -9.04 4.37 -2.64
C ASP A 285 -7.96 3.34 -3.09
N TYR A 286 -8.43 2.19 -3.59
CA TYR A 286 -7.58 1.07 -3.98
C TYR A 286 -6.73 1.36 -5.22
N TRP A 287 -7.19 2.22 -6.13
CA TRP A 287 -6.42 2.54 -7.34
C TRP A 287 -5.32 3.55 -7.06
N GLU A 288 -5.60 4.54 -6.22
CA GLU A 288 -4.66 5.52 -5.67
C GLU A 288 -3.56 4.78 -4.90
N TYR A 289 -3.94 3.82 -4.05
CA TYR A 289 -3.01 2.95 -3.32
C TYR A 289 -2.23 1.99 -4.23
N MET A 290 -2.84 1.44 -5.29
CA MET A 290 -2.16 0.58 -6.27
C MET A 290 -1.13 1.37 -7.10
N VAL A 291 -1.47 2.57 -7.56
CA VAL A 291 -0.56 3.47 -8.28
C VAL A 291 0.59 3.89 -7.37
N HIS A 292 0.31 4.22 -6.10
CA HIS A 292 1.36 4.44 -5.10
C HIS A 292 2.31 3.25 -5.00
N HIS A 293 1.82 2.02 -4.79
CA HIS A 293 2.70 0.86 -4.65
C HIS A 293 3.52 0.58 -5.92
N LEU A 294 2.94 0.76 -7.11
CA LEU A 294 3.66 0.64 -8.38
C LEU A 294 4.80 1.67 -8.50
N VAL A 295 4.52 2.94 -8.17
CA VAL A 295 5.50 4.04 -8.19
C VAL A 295 6.57 3.83 -7.12
N THR A 296 6.19 3.45 -5.90
CA THR A 296 7.12 3.17 -4.79
C THR A 296 8.05 2.01 -5.13
N VAL A 297 7.53 0.85 -5.59
CA VAL A 297 8.37 -0.29 -5.99
C VAL A 297 9.33 0.08 -7.12
N TRP A 298 8.88 0.88 -8.11
CA TRP A 298 9.75 1.41 -9.16
C TRP A 298 10.85 2.31 -8.58
N MET A 299 10.50 3.35 -7.82
CA MET A 299 11.45 4.32 -7.26
C MET A 299 12.48 3.64 -6.34
N VAL A 300 12.03 2.74 -5.47
CA VAL A 300 12.84 2.01 -4.50
C VAL A 300 13.82 1.06 -5.19
N SER A 301 13.38 0.35 -6.24
CA SER A 301 14.27 -0.51 -7.03
C SER A 301 15.30 0.31 -7.82
N TRP A 302 14.86 1.36 -8.54
CA TRP A 302 15.74 2.15 -9.40
C TRP A 302 16.76 2.97 -8.59
N SER A 303 16.38 3.53 -7.44
CA SER A 303 17.32 4.30 -6.60
C SER A 303 18.52 3.48 -6.09
N TYR A 304 18.32 2.18 -5.81
CA TYR A 304 19.43 1.23 -5.57
C TYR A 304 20.24 0.97 -6.85
N LEU A 305 19.55 0.63 -7.95
CA LEU A 305 20.18 0.31 -9.24
C LEU A 305 21.00 1.47 -9.82
N MET A 306 20.71 2.72 -9.45
CA MET A 306 21.35 3.91 -10.02
C MET A 306 22.39 4.59 -9.13
N ASN A 307 22.70 4.02 -7.95
CA ASN A 307 23.64 4.59 -6.97
C ASN A 307 23.18 5.94 -6.38
N VAL A 308 21.87 6.10 -6.11
CA VAL A 308 21.28 7.29 -5.45
C VAL A 308 20.61 6.90 -4.13
N THR A 309 21.25 6.01 -3.37
CA THR A 309 20.73 5.49 -2.09
C THR A 309 20.55 6.58 -1.03
N LEU A 310 21.39 7.62 -1.02
CA LEU A 310 21.25 8.77 -0.13
C LEU A 310 19.92 9.54 -0.36
N LEU A 311 19.57 9.80 -1.62
CA LEU A 311 18.28 10.37 -2.02
C LEU A 311 17.12 9.46 -1.58
N GLY A 312 17.25 8.16 -1.81
CA GLY A 312 16.22 7.18 -1.42
C GLY A 312 16.03 7.08 0.09
N THR A 313 17.09 7.13 0.90
CA THR A 313 17.01 7.17 2.37
C THR A 313 16.27 8.41 2.86
N ALA A 314 16.50 9.58 2.24
CA ALA A 314 15.72 10.78 2.54
C ALA A 314 14.23 10.60 2.18
N VAL A 315 13.92 9.99 1.02
CA VAL A 315 12.53 9.66 0.67
C VAL A 315 11.91 8.71 1.70
N PHE A 316 12.56 7.60 2.05
CA PHE A 316 12.06 6.64 3.05
C PHE A 316 11.72 7.32 4.39
N VAL A 317 12.65 8.09 4.97
CA VAL A 317 12.40 8.76 6.26
C VAL A 317 11.26 9.79 6.16
N SER A 318 11.10 10.46 5.02
CA SER A 318 9.95 11.35 4.78
C SER A 318 8.60 10.62 4.64
N MET A 319 8.62 9.32 4.32
CA MET A 319 7.40 8.50 4.22
C MET A 319 7.10 7.78 5.54
N ASP A 320 8.08 7.05 6.09
CA ASP A 320 7.90 6.11 7.20
C ASP A 320 7.50 6.82 8.52
N VAL A 321 7.98 8.04 8.77
CA VAL A 321 7.71 8.78 10.02
C VAL A 321 6.24 9.22 10.15
N PRO A 322 5.62 9.87 9.13
CA PRO A 322 4.16 10.08 9.12
C PRO A 322 3.34 8.79 9.19
N ASP A 323 3.75 7.70 8.53
CA ASP A 323 2.96 6.46 8.49
C ASP A 323 3.00 5.70 9.82
N LEU A 324 4.10 5.77 10.56
CA LEU A 324 4.16 5.33 11.97
C LEU A 324 3.12 6.07 12.83
N LEU A 325 3.05 7.40 12.70
CA LEU A 325 2.12 8.23 13.47
C LEU A 325 0.65 7.98 13.06
N LEU A 326 0.38 7.76 11.77
CA LEU A 326 -0.94 7.36 11.27
C LEU A 326 -1.38 6.01 11.84
N ALA A 327 -0.47 5.02 11.83
CA ALA A 327 -0.74 3.70 12.36
C ALA A 327 -1.00 3.77 13.89
N ILE A 328 -0.17 4.48 14.66
CA ILE A 328 -0.39 4.73 16.10
C ILE A 328 -1.75 5.39 16.35
N SER A 329 -2.11 6.41 15.57
CA SER A 329 -3.38 7.12 15.74
C SER A 329 -4.59 6.22 15.46
N LYS A 330 -4.52 5.36 14.44
CA LYS A 330 -5.55 4.36 14.18
C LYS A 330 -5.62 3.29 15.27
N MET A 331 -4.48 2.87 15.83
CA MET A 331 -4.45 1.95 16.96
C MET A 331 -5.18 2.54 18.17
N PHE A 332 -4.90 3.79 18.56
CA PHE A 332 -5.64 4.44 19.66
C PHE A 332 -7.14 4.62 19.37
N ASN A 333 -7.52 4.86 18.10
CA ASN A 333 -8.93 4.85 17.70
C ASN A 333 -9.59 3.47 17.89
N TYR A 334 -8.94 2.38 17.48
CA TYR A 334 -9.48 1.03 17.71
C TYR A 334 -9.54 0.62 19.19
N LEU A 335 -8.70 1.22 20.03
CA LEU A 335 -8.72 1.03 21.50
C LEU A 335 -9.72 1.96 22.22
N GLN A 336 -10.43 2.83 21.50
CA GLN A 336 -11.34 3.87 22.04
C GLN A 336 -10.66 4.80 23.07
N LEU A 337 -9.37 5.07 22.86
CA LEU A 337 -8.55 5.91 23.75
C LEU A 337 -8.59 7.38 23.32
N GLU A 338 -9.65 8.09 23.71
CA GLU A 338 -9.96 9.44 23.22
C GLU A 338 -8.82 10.46 23.32
N ARG A 339 -8.21 10.64 24.51
CA ARG A 339 -7.10 11.59 24.67
C ARG A 339 -5.87 11.21 23.84
N PRO A 340 -5.33 9.96 23.91
CA PRO A 340 -4.27 9.51 23.01
C PRO A 340 -4.61 9.65 21.52
N LYS A 341 -5.84 9.30 21.09
CA LYS A 341 -6.32 9.42 19.71
C LYS A 341 -6.20 10.84 19.17
N VAL A 342 -6.72 11.83 19.91
CA VAL A 342 -6.69 13.25 19.49
C VAL A 342 -5.27 13.80 19.47
N VAL A 343 -4.45 13.49 20.49
CA VAL A 343 -3.06 13.94 20.55
C VAL A 343 -2.23 13.32 19.41
N SER A 344 -2.32 12.01 19.17
CA SER A 344 -1.59 11.35 18.09
C SER A 344 -2.04 11.82 16.71
N PHE A 345 -3.35 12.06 16.51
CA PHE A 345 -3.87 12.56 15.24
C PHE A 345 -3.37 13.98 14.95
N THR A 346 -3.32 14.85 15.96
CA THR A 346 -2.79 16.22 15.82
C THR A 346 -1.30 16.22 15.48
N VAL A 347 -0.49 15.42 16.20
CA VAL A 347 0.94 15.25 15.91
C VAL A 347 1.15 14.64 14.51
N PHE A 348 0.31 13.68 14.12
CA PHE A 348 0.32 13.10 12.77
C PHE A 348 0.07 14.14 11.67
N VAL A 349 -0.92 15.04 11.81
CA VAL A 349 -1.20 16.10 10.82
C VAL A 349 0.01 17.02 10.64
N VAL A 350 0.64 17.43 11.75
CA VAL A 350 1.84 18.29 11.70
C VAL A 350 3.01 17.56 11.02
N ALA A 351 3.26 16.31 11.39
CA ALA A 351 4.31 15.49 10.79
C ALA A 351 4.07 15.23 9.29
N TRP A 352 2.84 14.91 8.89
CA TRP A 352 2.48 14.74 7.48
C TRP A 352 2.74 16.04 6.68
N THR A 353 2.31 17.18 7.21
CA THR A 353 2.51 18.49 6.57
C THR A 353 4.00 18.79 6.35
N TYR A 354 4.85 18.51 7.34
CA TYR A 354 6.30 18.71 7.22
C TYR A 354 6.97 17.69 6.29
N PHE A 355 6.78 16.40 6.52
CA PHE A 355 7.52 15.36 5.80
C PHE A 355 6.95 15.06 4.39
N ARG A 356 5.63 14.94 4.23
CA ARG A 356 4.98 14.61 2.93
C ARG A 356 4.81 15.80 2.00
N HIS A 357 5.00 17.03 2.48
CA HIS A 357 4.89 18.23 1.65
C HIS A 357 6.18 19.06 1.66
N TYR A 358 6.59 19.65 2.77
CA TYR A 358 7.79 20.49 2.78
C TYR A 358 9.07 19.74 2.39
N ILE A 359 9.35 18.59 3.01
CA ILE A 359 10.54 17.78 2.68
C ILE A 359 10.44 17.16 1.28
N SER A 360 9.28 16.62 0.88
CA SER A 360 9.10 16.08 -0.47
C SER A 360 9.28 17.13 -1.57
N LEU A 361 8.85 18.38 -1.35
CA LEU A 361 9.10 19.51 -2.26
C LEU A 361 10.59 19.94 -2.27
N ARG A 362 11.29 19.90 -1.13
CA ARG A 362 12.76 20.08 -1.09
C ARG A 362 13.51 19.00 -1.88
N ILE A 363 13.06 17.75 -1.83
CA ILE A 363 13.64 16.65 -2.62
C ILE A 363 13.37 16.84 -4.12
N LEU A 364 12.14 17.25 -4.51
CA LEU A 364 11.81 17.58 -5.90
C LEU A 364 12.62 18.78 -6.44
N TRP A 365 12.81 19.82 -5.63
CA TRP A 365 13.70 20.95 -5.95
C TRP A 365 15.14 20.46 -6.20
N SER A 366 15.66 19.62 -5.31
CA SER A 366 17.01 19.08 -5.42
C SER A 366 17.21 18.25 -6.70
N LEU A 367 16.25 17.38 -7.03
CA LEU A 367 16.26 16.62 -8.28
C LEU A 367 16.21 17.49 -9.53
N ARG A 368 15.54 18.65 -9.50
CA ARG A 368 15.37 19.50 -10.68
C ARG A 368 16.52 20.47 -10.90
N TYR A 369 17.08 21.04 -9.83
CA TYR A 369 18.06 22.12 -9.90
C TYR A 369 19.43 21.67 -9.36
N GLU A 370 19.51 21.26 -8.09
CA GLU A 370 20.76 20.89 -7.42
C GLU A 370 21.49 19.73 -8.12
N PHE A 371 20.76 18.82 -8.79
CA PHE A 371 21.34 17.77 -9.64
C PHE A 371 22.18 18.35 -10.80
N GLU A 372 21.64 19.31 -11.56
CA GLU A 372 22.27 19.78 -12.80
C GLU A 372 23.49 20.68 -12.52
N ASP A 373 23.47 21.36 -11.37
CA ASP A 373 24.57 22.19 -10.85
C ASP A 373 25.69 21.37 -10.18
N LEU A 374 25.37 20.30 -9.45
CA LEU A 374 26.33 19.57 -8.60
C LEU A 374 26.86 18.25 -9.17
N VAL A 375 26.18 17.65 -10.15
CA VAL A 375 26.69 16.45 -10.84
C VAL A 375 27.49 16.87 -12.08
N PRO A 376 28.80 16.55 -12.19
CA PRO A 376 29.60 16.85 -13.38
C PRO A 376 28.96 16.33 -14.66
N LYS A 377 29.06 17.07 -15.77
CA LYS A 377 28.38 16.72 -17.04
C LYS A 377 28.81 15.35 -17.61
N GLU A 378 30.03 14.93 -17.33
CA GLU A 378 30.56 13.59 -17.60
C GLU A 378 29.85 12.47 -16.82
N HIS A 379 29.20 12.77 -15.69
CA HIS A 379 28.39 11.86 -14.89
C HIS A 379 26.88 12.02 -15.15
N GLN A 380 26.45 12.94 -16.02
CA GLN A 380 25.05 13.10 -16.46
C GLN A 380 24.70 12.21 -17.67
N ILE A 381 25.34 11.03 -17.79
CA ILE A 381 25.22 10.10 -18.92
C ILE A 381 24.76 8.71 -18.46
N PHE A 382 24.21 7.91 -19.39
CA PHE A 382 23.85 6.52 -19.11
C PHE A 382 25.00 5.58 -19.50
N SER A 383 25.88 5.26 -18.55
CA SER A 383 27.01 4.34 -18.71
C SER A 383 27.03 3.25 -17.61
N PRO A 384 26.22 2.19 -17.77
CA PRO A 384 26.13 1.11 -16.78
C PRO A 384 27.47 0.43 -16.46
N ARG A 385 28.42 0.40 -17.41
CA ARG A 385 29.74 -0.21 -17.23
C ARG A 385 30.62 0.53 -16.23
N THR A 386 30.45 1.85 -16.10
CA THR A 386 31.20 2.70 -15.16
C THR A 386 30.40 3.03 -13.90
N GLY A 387 29.22 2.43 -13.73
CA GLY A 387 28.35 2.69 -12.58
C GLY A 387 27.63 4.04 -12.62
N ILE A 388 27.58 4.70 -13.78
CA ILE A 388 26.90 5.99 -13.98
C ILE A 388 25.55 5.73 -14.66
N TYR A 389 24.44 6.15 -14.06
CA TYR A 389 23.09 5.86 -14.57
C TYR A 389 22.20 7.10 -14.71
N MET A 390 22.51 8.18 -13.98
CA MET A 390 21.65 9.36 -13.88
C MET A 390 21.81 10.30 -15.08
N ALA A 391 21.39 9.85 -16.26
CA ALA A 391 21.18 10.73 -17.40
C ALA A 391 20.00 11.68 -17.16
N LEU A 392 19.95 12.81 -17.87
CA LEU A 392 18.88 13.82 -17.74
C LEU A 392 17.46 13.22 -17.90
N TRP A 393 17.28 12.28 -18.83
CA TRP A 393 15.99 11.58 -19.02
C TRP A 393 15.62 10.69 -17.82
N MET A 394 16.60 10.18 -17.09
CA MET A 394 16.41 9.33 -15.91
C MET A 394 16.14 10.17 -14.65
N ARG A 395 16.84 11.31 -14.49
CA ARG A 395 16.47 12.36 -13.53
C ARG A 395 15.00 12.74 -13.73
N ASP A 396 14.59 12.99 -14.97
CA ASP A 396 13.21 13.40 -15.27
C ASP A 396 12.20 12.27 -14.98
N GLN A 397 12.52 10.98 -15.24
CA GLN A 397 11.70 9.85 -14.78
C GLN A 397 11.55 9.81 -13.25
N MET A 398 12.64 10.00 -12.48
CA MET A 398 12.56 10.08 -11.01
C MET A 398 11.75 11.29 -10.52
N PHE A 399 11.92 12.45 -11.17
CA PHE A 399 11.18 13.67 -10.86
C PHE A 399 9.67 13.47 -11.10
N TYR A 400 9.26 12.91 -12.24
CA TYR A 400 7.85 12.63 -12.50
C TYR A 400 7.27 11.57 -11.57
N ALA A 401 8.03 10.53 -11.20
CA ALA A 401 7.61 9.54 -10.20
C ALA A 401 7.35 10.19 -8.83
N LEU A 402 8.25 11.06 -8.37
CA LEU A 402 8.04 11.85 -7.14
C LEU A 402 6.89 12.85 -7.25
N CYS A 403 6.64 13.45 -8.41
CA CYS A 403 5.48 14.31 -8.63
C CYS A 403 4.16 13.53 -8.54
N VAL A 404 4.07 12.31 -9.11
CA VAL A 404 2.89 11.44 -8.94
C VAL A 404 2.70 11.08 -7.46
N LEU A 405 3.78 10.73 -6.76
CA LEU A 405 3.76 10.44 -5.33
C LEU A 405 3.35 11.67 -4.49
N GLN A 406 3.72 12.88 -4.92
CA GLN A 406 3.30 14.13 -4.30
C GLN A 406 1.80 14.42 -4.49
N VAL A 407 1.26 14.16 -5.69
CA VAL A 407 -0.19 14.29 -5.97
C VAL A 407 -1.00 13.32 -5.12
N LEU A 408 -0.52 12.08 -4.94
CA LEU A 408 -1.17 11.09 -4.06
C LEU A 408 -1.08 11.50 -2.58
N ASN A 409 0.06 12.03 -2.13
CA ASN A 409 0.19 12.62 -0.79
C ASN A 409 -0.78 13.79 -0.57
N LEU A 410 -1.03 14.64 -1.58
CA LEU A 410 -1.98 15.75 -1.51
C LEU A 410 -3.45 15.26 -1.49
N PHE A 411 -3.78 14.22 -2.27
CA PHE A 411 -5.10 13.58 -2.23
C PHE A 411 -5.42 13.04 -0.83
N TRP A 412 -4.50 12.29 -0.22
CA TRP A 412 -4.69 11.80 1.15
C TRP A 412 -4.70 12.95 2.18
N TYR A 413 -3.89 13.99 1.99
CA TYR A 413 -3.91 15.16 2.87
C TYR A 413 -5.26 15.88 2.87
N TYR A 414 -5.92 16.01 1.72
CA TYR A 414 -7.28 16.54 1.65
C TYR A 414 -8.26 15.70 2.49
N LEU A 415 -8.18 14.37 2.45
CA LEU A 415 -9.01 13.48 3.27
C LEU A 415 -8.68 13.62 4.77
N ILE A 416 -7.41 13.74 5.12
CA ILE A 416 -6.94 13.97 6.50
C ILE A 416 -7.45 15.32 7.04
N LEU A 417 -7.33 16.40 6.27
CA LEU A 417 -7.85 17.72 6.64
C LEU A 417 -9.38 17.72 6.73
N ARG A 418 -10.10 17.03 5.82
CA ARG A 418 -11.56 16.88 5.89
C ARG A 418 -11.99 16.19 7.21
N ILE A 419 -11.25 15.19 7.67
CA ILE A 419 -11.46 14.55 8.97
C ILE A 419 -11.18 15.54 10.11
N LEU A 420 -10.04 16.26 10.07
CA LEU A 420 -9.67 17.24 11.09
C LEU A 420 -10.70 18.35 11.25
N PHE A 421 -11.15 18.97 10.15
CA PHE A 421 -12.19 20.00 10.17
C PHE A 421 -13.51 19.46 10.72
N ARG A 422 -13.93 18.24 10.35
CA ARG A 422 -15.13 17.62 10.93
C ARG A 422 -15.00 17.45 12.45
N THR A 423 -13.86 16.93 12.92
CA THR A 423 -13.61 16.71 14.35
C THR A 423 -13.60 18.02 15.15
N ILE A 424 -13.01 19.10 14.61
CA ILE A 424 -13.00 20.40 15.29
C ILE A 424 -14.41 21.00 15.33
N PHE A 425 -15.08 21.13 14.18
CA PHE A 425 -16.35 21.85 14.10
C PHE A 425 -17.57 21.09 14.65
N HIS A 426 -17.54 19.75 14.73
CA HIS A 426 -18.63 19.01 15.43
C HIS A 426 -18.43 18.95 16.95
N ALA A 427 -17.19 18.99 17.45
CA ALA A 427 -16.94 19.05 18.89
C ALA A 427 -17.54 20.32 19.53
N GLU A 428 -17.53 21.44 18.79
CA GLU A 428 -18.13 22.70 19.22
C GLU A 428 -19.68 22.68 19.24
N THR A 429 -20.32 21.70 18.60
CA THR A 429 -21.80 21.57 18.56
C THR A 429 -22.38 20.53 19.53
N ASP A 430 -21.58 19.56 19.98
CA ASP A 430 -22.09 18.37 20.70
C ASP A 430 -21.92 18.47 22.24
N ASP A 431 -21.13 19.43 22.73
CA ASP A 431 -20.80 19.66 24.16
C ASP A 431 -21.98 20.16 25.03
N ASN A 432 -23.21 19.93 24.57
CA ASN A 432 -24.47 20.35 25.20
C ASN A 432 -25.59 19.28 25.09
N ARG A 433 -25.27 18.03 24.72
CA ARG A 433 -26.25 16.93 24.72
C ARG A 433 -25.66 15.59 25.12
N SER A 434 -26.31 14.92 26.06
CA SER A 434 -25.87 13.63 26.61
C SER A 434 -26.47 12.43 25.88
N ASP A 435 -25.59 11.45 25.62
CA ASP A 435 -25.85 9.99 25.64
C ASP A 435 -26.50 9.31 24.40
N ALA A 436 -26.34 7.98 24.37
CA ALA A 436 -26.93 6.96 23.48
C ALA A 436 -26.32 6.70 22.08
N GLU A 437 -25.53 5.62 22.03
CA GLU A 437 -25.09 4.76 20.92
C GLU A 437 -25.83 4.82 19.55
N GLU A 438 -25.10 5.14 18.47
CA GLU A 438 -24.80 4.16 17.38
C GLU A 438 -23.62 4.64 16.48
N GLU A 439 -23.34 3.94 15.37
CA GLU A 439 -22.32 4.27 14.35
C GLU A 439 -20.83 4.34 14.80
N ASP A 440 -20.40 3.40 15.63
CA ASP A 440 -18.98 3.04 15.85
C ASP A 440 -18.35 2.34 14.61
N GLU A 441 -18.51 2.91 13.41
CA GLU A 441 -17.60 2.67 12.29
C GLU A 441 -16.25 3.34 12.61
N PRO A 442 -15.10 2.64 12.45
CA PRO A 442 -13.82 3.31 12.61
C PRO A 442 -13.67 4.40 11.54
N VAL A 443 -12.93 5.47 11.84
CA VAL A 443 -12.54 6.46 10.83
C VAL A 443 -11.47 5.86 9.91
N ALA A 444 -11.90 4.91 9.09
CA ALA A 444 -11.23 4.54 7.87
C ALA A 444 -11.29 5.72 6.90
N ILE A 445 -10.32 5.79 5.99
CA ILE A 445 -10.28 6.78 4.91
C ILE A 445 -11.20 6.30 3.75
N ASP A 446 -12.13 5.39 4.06
CA ASP A 446 -13.03 4.70 3.16
C ASP A 446 -14.49 5.10 3.44
N GLU A 447 -14.99 6.17 2.82
CA GLU A 447 -16.23 6.04 2.05
C GLU A 447 -16.47 7.13 1.00
N LYS A 448 -17.45 6.86 0.13
CA LYS A 448 -17.67 7.46 -1.19
C LYS A 448 -17.83 8.98 -1.20
N SER A 449 -17.53 9.55 -2.37
CA SER A 449 -18.27 10.70 -2.92
C SER A 449 -19.11 10.28 -4.13
N GLU A 450 -20.43 10.22 -3.96
CA GLU A 450 -21.39 10.35 -5.07
C GLU A 450 -22.08 11.71 -4.88
N MET A 451 -21.85 12.67 -5.79
CA MET A 451 -22.57 13.95 -5.74
C MET A 451 -23.98 13.78 -6.31
N PRO A 452 -25.01 14.43 -5.73
CA PRO A 452 -26.28 14.62 -6.41
C PRO A 452 -26.06 15.50 -7.64
N SER A 453 -26.45 15.04 -8.82
CA SER A 453 -26.62 15.94 -9.97
C SER A 453 -27.77 16.89 -9.70
N GLU A 454 -27.55 18.19 -9.88
CA GLU A 454 -28.64 19.16 -9.93
C GLU A 454 -29.65 18.76 -11.02
N LYS A 455 -30.93 19.04 -10.77
CA LYS A 455 -31.98 18.99 -11.80
C LYS A 455 -32.33 20.41 -12.24
N GLY A 456 -31.60 20.89 -13.26
CA GLY A 456 -31.92 22.13 -13.95
C GLY A 456 -33.22 22.01 -14.75
N LEU A 457 -34.29 22.60 -14.20
CA LEU A 457 -35.44 23.24 -14.85
C LEU A 457 -35.89 22.77 -16.27
N GLY A 458 -37.13 22.27 -16.35
CA GLY A 458 -37.90 22.13 -17.59
C GLY A 458 -39.39 22.18 -17.27
N ALA A 459 -40.11 23.20 -17.78
CA ALA A 459 -41.44 23.56 -17.30
C ALA A 459 -42.59 22.95 -18.13
N SER A 460 -43.74 22.72 -17.47
CA SER A 460 -45.07 22.75 -18.09
C SER A 460 -46.13 23.20 -17.08
N LEU A 461 -47.27 23.68 -17.57
CA LEU A 461 -48.32 24.36 -16.81
C LEU A 461 -49.58 23.48 -16.67
N GLY A 462 -50.42 23.80 -15.67
CA GLY A 462 -51.65 23.06 -15.30
C GLY A 462 -51.67 22.76 -13.80
N ARG A 463 -52.11 23.64 -12.90
CA ARG A 463 -53.33 24.46 -12.78
C ARG A 463 -54.59 23.64 -12.45
N ASN A 464 -55.00 23.74 -11.17
CA ASN A 464 -56.31 23.43 -10.58
C ASN A 464 -56.76 21.95 -10.71
N GLU A 465 -57.23 21.29 -9.66
CA GLU A 465 -58.47 21.60 -8.94
C GLU A 465 -58.33 21.51 -7.41
N CYS A 466 -59.33 21.99 -6.67
CA CYS A 466 -59.51 21.73 -5.23
C CYS A 466 -60.82 20.93 -5.05
N ASP A 467 -60.81 19.92 -4.19
CA ASP A 467 -62.03 19.26 -3.70
C ASP A 467 -61.90 19.05 -2.19
N ASP A 468 -62.78 19.71 -1.44
CA ASP A 468 -62.98 19.48 -0.01
C ASP A 468 -63.88 18.26 0.21
N ASN A 469 -63.70 17.54 1.32
CA ASN A 469 -64.83 16.97 2.05
C ASN A 469 -64.44 16.56 3.48
N ASP A 470 -65.17 17.09 4.46
CA ASP A 470 -65.12 16.65 5.86
C ASP A 470 -65.77 15.26 6.03
N THR A 471 -65.28 14.47 6.99
CA THR A 471 -66.18 13.75 7.91
C THR A 471 -65.51 13.49 9.26
N GLU A 472 -66.12 14.02 10.32
CA GLU A 472 -65.78 13.81 11.73
C GLU A 472 -66.09 12.37 12.22
N LYS A 473 -65.22 11.76 13.06
CA LYS A 473 -65.64 11.02 14.29
C LYS A 473 -64.51 10.48 15.21
N GLN A 474 -64.39 11.17 16.36
CA GLN A 474 -64.23 10.72 17.76
C GLN A 474 -63.84 9.25 18.10
N SER A 475 -62.92 9.11 19.07
CA SER A 475 -62.49 7.87 19.80
C SER A 475 -63.57 7.36 20.81
N PRO A 476 -63.47 6.14 21.44
CA PRO A 476 -62.48 5.85 22.50
C PRO A 476 -62.07 4.35 22.74
N CYS A 477 -61.20 4.10 23.72
CA CYS A 477 -61.01 2.81 24.45
C CYS A 477 -62.18 2.56 25.47
N PRO A 478 -62.31 1.47 26.27
CA PRO A 478 -61.37 0.39 26.71
C PRO A 478 -62.05 -1.03 26.65
N PRO A 479 -62.01 -2.01 27.61
CA PRO A 479 -61.12 -2.39 28.73
C PRO A 479 -60.70 -3.90 28.77
N ALA A 480 -60.15 -4.39 29.90
CA ALA A 480 -59.51 -5.72 30.06
C ALA A 480 -60.23 -6.73 31.01
N LYS A 481 -59.76 -8.01 30.99
CA LYS A 481 -60.01 -9.10 31.96
C LYS A 481 -58.72 -9.96 32.08
N SER A 482 -58.11 -10.22 33.25
CA SER A 482 -58.48 -11.16 34.35
C SER A 482 -58.36 -12.65 33.98
N GLY A 483 -57.54 -13.50 34.64
CA GLY A 483 -56.54 -13.26 35.73
C GLY A 483 -56.22 -14.50 36.60
N ARG A 484 -55.64 -14.26 37.81
CA ARG A 484 -55.82 -15.02 39.08
C ARG A 484 -54.88 -16.19 39.50
N GLY A 485 -53.86 -15.88 40.32
CA GLY A 485 -53.50 -16.67 41.54
C GLY A 485 -52.07 -17.25 41.64
N LYS A 486 -51.50 -17.58 42.84
CA LYS A 486 -51.99 -17.38 44.25
C LYS A 486 -50.91 -17.70 45.33
N LYS A 487 -50.36 -16.68 46.03
CA LYS A 487 -49.59 -16.75 47.33
C LYS A 487 -48.27 -17.59 47.26
N ARG A 488 -47.30 -17.57 48.20
CA ARG A 488 -47.09 -17.07 49.59
C ARG A 488 -45.54 -17.00 49.81
N GLY A 489 -44.90 -16.24 50.69
CA GLY A 489 -45.31 -15.13 51.57
C GLY A 489 -44.36 -14.94 52.77
N GLY A 490 -43.84 -13.72 52.99
CA GLY A 490 -43.08 -13.29 54.19
C GLY A 490 -41.57 -13.60 54.21
N ALA A 491 -40.75 -13.03 55.11
CA ALA A 491 -40.90 -11.81 55.93
C ALA A 491 -39.60 -11.48 56.70
N ALA A 492 -39.18 -10.20 56.77
CA ALA A 492 -38.41 -9.58 57.88
C ALA A 492 -38.14 -8.09 57.58
N ALA A 493 -38.04 -7.24 58.61
CA ALA A 493 -37.67 -5.82 58.46
C ALA A 493 -37.01 -5.24 59.72
N ARG A 494 -35.99 -4.38 59.52
CA ARG A 494 -35.49 -3.31 60.43
C ARG A 494 -34.57 -2.43 59.56
N VAL A 495 -34.73 -1.11 59.40
CA VAL A 495 -34.88 -0.01 60.38
C VAL A 495 -33.61 0.21 61.18
N GLY A 496 -32.92 1.32 60.88
CA GLY A 496 -31.70 1.82 61.54
C GLY A 496 -31.30 3.17 60.96
N ASN A 497 -31.64 4.27 61.64
CA ASN A 497 -31.36 5.65 61.23
C ASN A 497 -30.03 6.13 61.83
N GLY A 498 -29.31 7.06 61.19
CA GLY A 498 -28.04 7.59 61.72
C GLY A 498 -27.42 8.74 60.91
N ASN A 499 -27.32 9.91 61.53
CA ASN A 499 -26.69 11.12 60.99
C ASN A 499 -25.23 11.23 61.48
N GLY A 500 -24.33 11.92 60.77
CA GLY A 500 -22.98 12.19 61.32
C GLY A 500 -22.04 13.01 60.41
N ASN A 501 -21.64 14.20 60.87
CA ASN A 501 -20.56 15.02 60.28
C ASN A 501 -19.18 14.51 60.73
N GLY A 502 -18.12 14.79 59.94
CA GLY A 502 -16.74 14.61 60.39
C GLY A 502 -15.68 15.04 59.36
N SER A 503 -15.08 16.23 59.55
CA SER A 503 -14.07 16.79 58.64
C SER A 503 -12.71 16.97 59.32
N VAL A 504 -11.73 16.12 58.97
CA VAL A 504 -10.29 16.29 59.25
C VAL A 504 -9.53 15.62 58.09
N GLY A 505 -8.45 16.15 57.50
CA GLY A 505 -7.76 17.42 57.76
C GLY A 505 -6.32 17.26 58.26
N LEU A 506 -5.44 16.62 57.48
CA LEU A 506 -4.02 16.49 57.81
C LEU A 506 -3.12 16.75 56.58
N SER A 507 -2.04 17.47 56.83
CA SER A 507 -0.97 17.87 55.89
C SER A 507 0.39 17.62 56.56
N VAL A 508 1.50 18.10 55.98
CA VAL A 508 2.91 17.82 56.35
C VAL A 508 3.36 16.40 55.93
N GLY A 509 4.58 16.16 55.42
CA GLY A 509 5.69 17.07 55.09
C GLY A 509 6.81 16.37 54.30
N PRO A 510 7.88 17.08 53.86
CA PRO A 510 8.76 16.65 52.76
C PRO A 510 10.13 16.07 53.18
N ASN A 511 10.96 15.80 52.15
CA ASN A 511 12.29 15.15 52.14
C ASN A 511 12.20 13.60 52.22
N VAL A 512 13.03 12.83 51.53
CA VAL A 512 14.30 13.14 50.81
C VAL A 512 14.15 12.95 49.29
#